data_AF-A0A7V8FER9-F1
#
_entry.id   AF-A0A7V8FER9-F1
#
_cell.length_a   1.000
_cell.length_b   1.000
_cell.length_c   1.000
_cell.angle_alpha   90.00
_cell.angle_beta   90.00
_cell.angle_gamma   90.00
#
_symmetry.space_group_name_H-M   'P 1'
#
loop_
_entity.id
_entity.type
_entity.pdbx_description
1 polymer ?
#
loop_
_entity_poly.entity_id
_entity_poly.type
_entity_poly.pdbx_seq_one_letter_code
_entity_poly.pdbx_strand_id
1 'polypeptide(L)' 'MPSGPAWPGGSCACSEVQLEHLAAPLAALLARHGGWNTSFLEGVYRVWFREAGMLPSLDLEPGPGSTADVSRYILRRVS' A
#
# COMPACT_ATOMS: atom_id res chain seq x y z
N MET A 1 6.94 7.41 -41.81
CA MET A 1 7.61 6.84 -40.61
C MET A 1 8.00 8.02 -39.72
N PRO A 2 7.64 7.98 -38.43
CA PRO A 2 8.33 7.13 -37.47
C PRO A 2 7.40 6.17 -36.72
N SER A 3 7.90 4.97 -36.47
CA SER A 3 7.27 3.92 -35.67
C SER A 3 7.80 4.06 -34.24
N GLY A 4 7.04 4.71 -33.36
CA GLY A 4 7.25 4.61 -31.91
C GLY A 4 6.62 3.32 -31.36
N PRO A 5 7.07 2.79 -30.21
CA PRO A 5 6.43 1.63 -29.61
C PRO A 5 4.99 1.99 -29.25
N ALA A 6 4.04 1.33 -29.91
CA ALA A 6 2.62 1.35 -29.54
C ALA A 6 2.49 0.56 -28.24
N TRP A 7 2.51 1.27 -27.11
CA TRP A 7 2.01 0.71 -25.85
C TRP A 7 0.55 0.33 -26.07
N PRO A 8 0.16 -0.95 -25.87
CA PRO A 8 -1.22 -1.35 -26.06
C PRO A 8 -2.08 -0.50 -25.14
N GLY A 9 -2.98 0.28 -25.74
CA GLY A 9 -3.97 1.07 -25.04
C GLY A 9 -4.87 0.17 -24.21
N GLY A 10 -4.49 -0.06 -22.97
CA GLY A 10 -5.42 0.03 -21.85
C GLY A 10 -5.17 1.38 -21.21
N SER A 11 -6.18 2.22 -21.08
CA SER A 11 -6.14 3.29 -20.09
C SER A 11 -5.87 2.61 -18.74
N CYS A 12 -4.62 2.54 -18.30
CA CYS A 12 -4.31 2.06 -16.97
C CYS A 12 -4.87 3.09 -16.01
N ALA A 13 -6.13 2.90 -15.61
CA ALA A 13 -6.71 3.49 -14.43
C ALA A 13 -5.95 2.93 -13.21
N CYS A 14 -4.66 3.27 -13.10
CA CYS A 14 -3.88 2.99 -11.91
C CYS A 14 -4.24 4.07 -10.89
N SER A 15 -5.49 4.03 -10.43
CA SER A 15 -5.99 4.86 -9.32
C SER A 15 -5.53 4.31 -7.97
N GLU A 16 -4.63 3.32 -7.99
CA GLU A 16 -4.20 2.55 -6.84
C GLU A 16 -2.67 2.44 -6.82
N VAL A 17 -2.08 2.63 -5.64
CA VAL A 17 -0.67 2.39 -5.36
C VAL A 17 -0.58 1.20 -4.40
N GLN A 18 0.18 0.18 -4.77
CA GLN A 18 0.45 -0.95 -3.89
C GLN A 18 1.67 -0.66 -3.02
N LEU A 19 1.56 -0.93 -1.73
CA LEU A 19 2.65 -0.83 -0.77
C LEU A 19 2.96 -2.22 -0.24
N GLU A 20 4.23 -2.59 -0.28
CA GLU A 20 4.74 -3.82 0.31
C GLU A 20 5.73 -3.44 1.42
N HIS A 21 5.38 -3.78 2.64
CA HIS A 21 6.26 -3.63 3.79
C HIS A 21 6.89 -4.97 4.12
N LEU A 22 8.18 -5.10 3.80
CA LEU A 22 8.97 -6.30 4.07
C LEU A 22 9.53 -6.23 5.50
N ALA A 23 9.33 -7.32 6.25
CA ALA A 23 9.99 -7.62 7.51
C ALA A 23 10.21 -6.42 8.44
N ALA A 24 9.13 -5.90 9.04
CA ALA A 24 9.31 -5.01 10.18
C ALA A 24 10.00 -5.81 11.30
N PRO A 25 11.19 -5.41 11.81
CA PRO A 25 11.82 -6.10 12.94
C PRO A 25 10.85 -6.24 14.13
N LEU A 26 9.97 -5.24 14.26
CA LEU A 26 8.89 -5.19 15.23
C LEU A 26 7.80 -6.25 14.99
N ALA A 27 7.43 -6.52 13.74
CA ALA A 27 6.47 -7.58 13.40
C ALA A 27 7.04 -8.96 13.75
N ALA A 28 8.30 -9.24 13.43
CA ALA A 28 8.96 -10.47 13.82
C ALA A 28 9.08 -10.60 15.36
N LEU A 29 9.35 -9.49 16.05
CA LEU A 29 9.46 -9.44 17.51
C LEU A 29 8.11 -9.67 18.22
N LEU A 30 7.03 -9.12 17.67
CA LEU A 30 5.70 -9.06 18.28
C LEU A 30 4.66 -9.97 17.59
N ALA A 31 5.05 -10.76 16.58
CA ALA A 31 4.22 -11.79 15.93
C ALA A 31 3.73 -12.88 16.90
N ARG A 32 4.29 -12.93 18.12
CA ARG A 32 3.78 -13.76 19.22
C ARG A 32 2.38 -13.34 19.69
N HIS A 33 1.97 -12.10 19.39
CA HIS A 33 0.60 -11.63 19.57
C HIS A 33 -0.01 -11.47 18.16
N GLY A 34 -0.81 -12.44 17.74
CA GLY A 34 -1.43 -12.44 16.42
C GLY A 34 -2.36 -11.23 16.21
N GLY A 35 -2.25 -10.59 15.05
CA GLY A 35 -3.28 -9.69 14.51
C GLY A 35 -3.12 -8.17 14.73
N TRP A 36 -2.32 -7.70 15.68
CA TRP A 36 -2.20 -6.25 15.96
C TRP A 36 -1.33 -5.49 14.93
N ASN A 37 -0.34 -6.17 14.32
CA ASN A 37 0.65 -5.53 13.46
C ASN A 37 0.04 -4.89 12.19
N THR A 38 -0.97 -5.54 11.59
CA THR A 38 -1.60 -5.04 10.36
C THR A 38 -2.28 -3.68 10.58
N SER A 39 -3.04 -3.55 11.67
CA SER A 39 -3.72 -2.31 12.03
C SER A 39 -2.76 -1.23 12.54
N PHE A 40 -1.66 -1.63 13.21
CA PHE A 40 -0.62 -0.68 13.61
C PHE A 40 0.07 -0.03 12.40
N LEU A 41 0.56 -0.85 11.47
CA LEU A 41 1.23 -0.36 10.26
C LEU A 41 0.27 0.44 9.38
N GLU A 42 -1.00 0.04 9.28
CA GLU A 42 -2.03 0.83 8.61
C GLU A 42 -2.12 2.25 9.19
N GLY A 43 -2.20 2.38 10.52
CA GLY A 43 -2.22 3.67 11.21
C GLY A 43 -0.96 4.51 10.96
N VAL A 44 0.22 3.88 11.00
CA VAL A 44 1.50 4.55 10.70
C VAL A 44 1.50 5.11 9.29
N TYR A 45 1.11 4.31 8.29
CA TYR A 45 1.06 4.76 6.90
C TYR A 45 0.03 5.87 6.70
N ARG A 46 -1.17 5.76 7.28
CA ARG A 46 -2.19 6.82 7.21
C ARG A 46 -1.69 8.15 7.76
N VAL A 47 -0.99 8.15 8.90
CA VAL A 47 -0.40 9.37 9.48
C VAL A 47 0.75 9.88 8.62
N TRP A 48 1.68 9.02 8.21
CA TRP A 48 2.82 9.44 7.39
C TRP A 48 2.37 10.08 6.08
N PHE A 49 1.43 9.47 5.36
CA PHE A 49 0.92 10.05 4.13
C PHE A 49 0.21 11.39 4.36
N ARG A 50 -0.55 11.51 5.45
CA ARG A 50 -1.19 12.77 5.83
C ARG A 50 -0.15 13.88 6.06
N GLU A 51 0.89 13.59 6.83
CA GLU A 51 1.98 14.55 7.12
C GLU A 51 2.81 14.86 5.86
N ALA A 52 2.93 13.92 4.92
CA ALA A 52 3.58 14.11 3.63
C ALA A 52 2.75 14.95 2.64
N GLY A 53 1.54 15.40 3.02
CA GLY A 53 0.68 16.21 2.17
C GLY A 53 -0.18 15.42 1.18
N MET A 54 -0.53 14.17 1.52
CA MET A 54 -1.43 13.35 0.70
C MET A 54 -2.82 14.02 0.54
N LEU A 55 -3.41 13.86 -0.65
CA LEU A 55 -4.76 14.34 -0.95
C LEU A 55 -5.79 13.74 0.03
N PRO A 56 -6.76 14.52 0.54
CA PRO A 56 -7.77 14.04 1.49
C PRO A 56 -8.64 12.90 0.97
N SER A 57 -8.74 12.78 -0.36
CA SER A 57 -9.48 11.73 -1.04
C SER A 57 -8.68 10.46 -1.24
N LEU A 58 -7.44 10.35 -0.75
CA LEU A 58 -6.69 9.09 -0.77
C LEU A 58 -6.76 8.43 0.60
N ASP A 59 -7.02 7.13 0.61
CA ASP A 59 -6.98 6.34 1.83
C ASP A 59 -6.29 4.99 1.62
N LEU A 60 -5.81 4.44 2.73
CA LEU A 60 -5.06 3.19 2.79
C LEU A 60 -5.96 2.05 3.24
N GLU A 61 -5.92 0.92 2.53
CA GLU A 61 -6.65 -0.30 2.88
C GLU A 61 -5.71 -1.52 2.89
N PRO A 62 -6.00 -2.56 3.70
CA PRO A 62 -5.27 -3.82 3.63
C PRO A 62 -5.38 -4.46 2.24
N GLY A 63 -4.24 -4.83 1.66
CA GLY A 63 -4.17 -5.52 0.38
C GLY A 63 -4.21 -7.05 0.51
N PRO A 64 -4.68 -7.77 -0.52
CA PRO A 64 -4.65 -9.22 -0.54
C PRO A 64 -3.21 -9.76 -0.58
N GLY A 65 -3.00 -10.94 0.00
CA GLY A 65 -1.71 -11.63 -0.07
C GLY A 65 -0.66 -11.17 0.94
N SER A 66 -1.09 -10.55 2.05
CA SER A 66 -0.19 -10.35 3.20
C SER A 66 0.25 -11.70 3.79
N THR A 67 1.52 -11.83 4.12
CA THR A 67 2.15 -13.01 4.73
C THR A 67 2.76 -12.64 6.09
N ALA A 68 3.37 -13.60 6.78
CA ALA A 68 4.07 -13.32 8.05
C ALA A 68 5.22 -12.31 7.88
N ASP A 69 5.87 -12.31 6.71
CA ASP A 69 7.04 -11.50 6.42
C ASP A 69 6.72 -10.25 5.60
N VAL A 70 5.52 -10.18 5.01
CA VAL A 70 5.14 -9.10 4.09
C VAL A 70 3.75 -8.59 4.44
N SER A 71 3.65 -7.32 4.81
CA SER A 71 2.35 -6.62 4.94
C SER A 71 2.08 -5.83 3.67
N ARG A 72 0.94 -6.08 3.02
CA ARG A 72 0.55 -5.39 1.79
C ARG A 72 -0.60 -4.43 2.04
N TYR A 73 -0.52 -3.24 1.47
CA TYR A 73 -1.55 -2.21 1.51
C TYR A 73 -1.83 -1.66 0.12
N ILE A 74 -3.03 -1.12 -0.06
CA ILE A 74 -3.46 -0.42 -1.27
C ILE A 74 -3.82 1.00 -0.85
N LEU A 75 -3.16 1.98 -1.45
CA LEU A 75 -3.56 3.37 -1.37
C LEU A 75 -4.41 3.70 -2.59
N ARG A 76 -5.65 4.13 -2.38
CA ARG A 76 -6.59 4.43 -3.47
C ARG A 76 -7.43 5.65 -3.17
N ARG A 77 -8.10 6.17 -4.21
CA ARG A 77 -9.05 7.27 -4.02
C ARG A 77 -10.33 6.78 -3.37
N VAL A 78 -10.67 7.31 -2.20
CA VAL A 78 -11.98 7.18 -1.56
C VAL A 78 -12.90 8.30 -2.03
N SER A 79 -14.14 7.95 -2.37
CA SER A 79 -15.17 8.85 -2.92
C SER A 79 -16.08 9.38 -1.83
#